data_AF-A0A074M5U5-F1
#
_entry.id   AF-A0A074M5U5-F1
#
_cell.length_a   1.000
_cell.length_b   1.000
_cell.length_c   1.000
_cell.angle_alpha   90.00
_cell.angle_beta   90.00
_cell.angle_gamma   90.00
#
_symmetry.space_group_name_H-M   'P 1'
#
loop_
_entity.id
_entity.type
_entity.pdbx_description
1 polymer ?
#
loop_
_entity_poly.entity_id
_entity_poly.type
_entity_poly.pdbx_seq_one_letter_code
_entity_poly.pdbx_strand_id
1 'polypeptide(L)' 'MAKLIDDDVSSVHRAACDRGEATYIDPQTGFMVFTKVGLLERGKCCGSRCRHCPFGHENVPQKR' A
#
# COMPACT_ATOMS: atom_id res chain seq x y z
N MET A 1 -24.12 -13.57 10.74
CA MET A 1 -24.19 -13.91 9.31
C MET A 1 -22.83 -13.57 8.69
N ALA A 2 -22.09 -14.61 8.30
CA ALA A 2 -20.86 -14.64 7.51
C ALA A 2 -19.91 -13.41 7.51
N LYS A 3 -18.90 -13.47 8.39
CA LYS A 3 -17.63 -12.77 8.24
C LYS A 3 -16.90 -13.40 7.04
N LEU A 4 -17.08 -12.86 5.83
CA LEU A 4 -16.48 -13.39 4.60
C LEU A 4 -16.08 -12.25 3.65
N ILE A 5 -15.14 -11.41 4.05
CA ILE A 5 -14.17 -10.90 3.06
C ILE A 5 -12.84 -10.77 3.80
N ASP A 6 -12.03 -11.83 3.76
CA ASP A 6 -10.60 -11.72 3.99
C ASP A 6 -10.05 -11.06 2.71
N ASP A 7 -10.30 -9.75 2.56
CA ASP A 7 -9.74 -8.98 1.46
C ASP A 7 -8.22 -8.98 1.65
N ASP A 8 -7.57 -9.90 0.96
CA ASP A 8 -6.12 -9.99 0.93
C ASP A 8 -5.59 -8.63 0.46
N VAL A 9 -4.88 -7.94 1.35
CA VAL A 9 -4.34 -6.60 1.12
C VAL A 9 -3.49 -6.58 -0.16
N SER A 10 -2.84 -7.70 -0.49
CA SER A 10 -2.07 -7.84 -1.73
C SER A 10 -2.98 -7.85 -2.97
N SER A 11 -4.13 -8.52 -2.91
CA SER A 11 -5.15 -8.50 -3.97
C SER A 11 -5.68 -7.09 -4.23
N VAL A 12 -6.07 -6.35 -3.17
CA VAL A 12 -6.55 -4.96 -3.33
C VAL A 12 -5.45 -4.06 -3.87
N HIS A 13 -4.22 -4.21 -3.37
CA HIS A 13 -3.06 -3.50 -3.88
C HIS A 13 -2.83 -3.78 -5.37
N ARG A 14 -2.90 -5.05 -5.78
CA ARG A 14 -2.71 -5.46 -7.18
C ARG A 14 -3.81 -4.87 -8.05
N ALA A 15 -5.06 -4.95 -7.63
CA ALA A 15 -6.18 -4.39 -8.37
C ALA A 15 -6.06 -2.86 -8.55
N ALA A 16 -5.61 -2.15 -7.52
CA ALA A 16 -5.33 -0.72 -7.61
C ALA A 16 -4.15 -0.41 -8.54
N CYS A 17 -3.08 -1.23 -8.51
CA CYS A 17 -1.98 -1.10 -9.47
C CYS A 17 -2.42 -1.35 -10.92
N ASP A 18 -3.24 -2.38 -11.16
CA ASP A 18 -3.75 -2.73 -12.50
C ASP A 18 -4.68 -1.64 -13.05
N ARG A 19 -5.40 -0.93 -12.17
CA ARG A 19 -6.19 0.27 -12.53
C ARG A 19 -5.37 1.54 -12.67
N GLY A 20 -4.07 1.52 -12.35
CA GLY A 20 -3.22 2.70 -12.35
C GLY A 20 -3.53 3.69 -11.22
N GLU A 21 -4.19 3.24 -10.15
CA GLU A 21 -4.49 4.09 -9.00
C GLU A 21 -3.24 4.28 -8.13
N ALA A 22 -3.02 5.51 -7.68
CA ALA A 22 -1.86 5.85 -6.83
C ALA A 22 -2.00 5.34 -5.39
N THR A 23 -3.24 5.11 -4.92
CA THR A 23 -3.55 4.68 -3.55
C THR A 23 -4.72 3.70 -3.51
N TYR A 24 -4.84 2.97 -2.41
CA TYR A 24 -6.00 2.13 -2.08
C TYR A 24 -6.31 2.23 -0.58
N ILE A 25 -7.53 1.85 -0.18
CA ILE A 25 -7.89 1.74 1.23
C ILE A 25 -7.59 0.32 1.70
N ASP A 26 -6.76 0.20 2.73
CA ASP A 26 -6.46 -1.07 3.37
C ASP A 26 -7.71 -1.58 4.10
N PRO A 27 -8.30 -2.71 3.69
CA PRO A 27 -9.55 -3.21 4.25
C PRO A 27 -9.41 -3.65 5.71
N GLN A 28 -8.19 -3.96 6.16
CA GLN A 28 -7.92 -4.42 7.52
C GLN A 28 -7.78 -3.25 8.51
N THR A 29 -7.14 -2.16 8.10
CA THR A 29 -6.85 -1.00 8.98
C THR A 29 -7.68 0.24 8.66
N GLY A 30 -8.31 0.31 7.48
CA GLY A 30 -9.00 1.49 6.97
C GLY A 30 -8.08 2.61 6.48
N PHE A 31 -6.77 2.40 6.45
CA PHE A 31 -5.81 3.43 6.06
C PHE A 31 -5.67 3.56 4.55
N MET A 32 -5.42 4.78 4.09
CA MET A 32 -5.00 5.02 2.72
C MET A 32 -3.53 4.63 2.57
N VAL A 33 -3.27 3.67 1.68
CA VAL A 33 -1.93 3.13 1.40
C VAL A 33 -1.56 3.43 -0.05
N PHE A 34 -0.34 3.89 -0.27
CA PHE A 34 0.17 4.09 -1.63
C PHE A 34 0.43 2.75 -2.34
N THR A 35 0.03 2.69 -3.60
CA THR A 35 0.39 1.60 -4.50
C THR A 35 1.83 1.72 -4.96
N LYS A 36 2.35 0.69 -5.62
CA LYS A 36 3.66 0.78 -6.27
C LYS A 36 3.67 1.88 -7.33
N VAL A 37 2.57 2.01 -8.09
CA VAL A 37 2.42 3.03 -9.14
C VAL A 37 2.53 4.43 -8.53
N GLY A 38 1.74 4.73 -7.49
CA GLY A 38 1.78 6.05 -6.86
C GLY A 38 3.13 6.39 -6.22
N LEU A 39 3.86 5.39 -5.71
CA LEU A 39 5.23 5.58 -5.21
C LEU A 39 6.21 5.87 -6.34
N LEU A 40 6.11 5.17 -7.47
CA LEU A 40 6.94 5.41 -8.64
C LEU A 40 6.69 6.81 -9.24
N GLU A 41 5.43 7.23 -9.34
CA GLU A 41 5.07 8.60 -9.77
C GLU A 41 5.61 9.67 -8.82
N ARG A 42 5.53 9.41 -7.51
CA ARG A 42 6.10 10.30 -6.49
C ARG A 42 7.64 10.32 -6.50
N GLY A 43 8.27 9.25 -6.99
CA GLY A 43 9.72 9.09 -7.08
C GLY A 43 10.45 8.89 -5.74
N LYS A 44 9.74 8.58 -4.64
CA LYS A 44 10.37 8.33 -3.33
C LYS A 44 9.51 7.50 -2.36
N CYS A 45 10.15 6.87 -1.38
CA CYS A 45 9.47 6.17 -0.29
C CYS A 45 8.54 7.10 0.51
N CYS A 46 7.36 6.60 0.90
CA CYS A 46 6.39 7.39 1.67
C CYS A 46 6.68 7.52 3.16
N GLY A 47 7.56 6.68 3.72
CA GLY A 47 7.89 6.68 5.16
C GLY A 47 6.86 6.03 6.07
N SER A 48 5.70 5.60 5.54
CA SER A 48 4.60 5.01 6.31
C SER A 48 4.65 3.49 6.44
N ARG A 49 5.79 2.85 6.11
CA ARG A 49 5.98 1.39 6.21
C ARG A 49 4.90 0.58 5.46
N CYS A 50 4.57 1.01 4.24
CA CYS A 50 3.61 0.30 3.38
C CYS A 50 4.10 -1.12 3.01
N ARG A 51 3.19 -2.06 2.73
CA ARG A 51 3.55 -3.47 2.54
C ARG A 51 4.41 -3.76 1.29
N HIS A 52 4.27 -2.96 0.23
CA HIS A 52 4.92 -3.20 -1.06
C HIS A 52 5.72 -1.98 -1.54
N CYS A 53 6.65 -1.49 -0.72
CA CYS A 53 7.47 -0.33 -1.08
C CYS A 53 8.55 -0.70 -2.12
N PRO A 54 8.57 -0.08 -3.32
CA PRO A 54 9.62 -0.32 -4.31
C PRO A 54 10.97 0.29 -3.91
N PHE A 55 10.99 1.22 -2.95
CA PHE A 55 12.17 1.94 -2.47
C PHE A 55 12.77 1.36 -1.18
N GLY A 56 12.43 0.11 -0.83
CA GLY A 56 13.04 -0.57 0.32
C GLY A 56 12.87 0.14 1.67
N HIS A 57 11.78 0.89 1.84
CA HIS A 57 11.49 1.61 3.10
C HIS A 57 12.55 2.64 3.53
N GLU A 58 13.31 3.23 2.60
CA GLU A 58 14.37 4.20 2.91
C GLU A 58 13.94 5.36 3.84
N ASN A 59 12.70 5.86 3.72
CA ASN A 59 12.18 6.97 4.50
C ASN A 59 11.44 6.53 5.77
N VAL A 60 11.40 5.23 6.06
CA VAL A 60 10.78 4.73 7.28
C VAL A 60 11.76 4.91 8.43
N PRO A 61 11.40 5.68 9.49
CA PRO A 61 12.31 5.89 10.61
C PRO A 61 12.65 4.55 11.26
N GLN A 62 13.95 4.26 11.34
CA GLN A 62 14.49 3.15 12.10
C GLN A 62 14.33 3.49 13.59
N LYS A 63 13.76 2.59 14.39
CA LYS A 63 13.72 2.79 15.84
C LYS A 63 15.16 2.84 16.37
N ARG A 64 15.49 3.91 17.10
CA ARG A 64 16.74 4.08 17.85
C ARG A 64 16.69 3.28 19.15
#